data_AF-A0A2X0MIN2-F1
#
_entry.id   AF-A0A2X0MIN2-F1
#
_cell.length_a   1.000
_cell.length_b   1.000
_cell.length_c   1.000
_cell.angle_alpha   90.00
_cell.angle_beta   90.00
_cell.angle_gamma   90.00
#
_symmetry.space_group_name_H-M   'P 1'
#
loop_
_entity.id
_entity.type
_entity.pdbx_description
1 polymer ?
#
loop_
_entity_poly.entity_id
_entity_poly.type
_entity_poly.pdbx_seq_one_letter_code
_entity_poly.pdbx_strand_id
1 'polypeptide(L)'
;MSNGQVSTPQEQAFVDWLKSNGATVNPSIGLTQFEGMGRGAVALQDIQPDTLLFSLPRSILLTTSTSSLSSQVPLSTLTGWTPLILSLMYEYLRTSKWKPYFDLLPASFDSLMFWSDPELEQLKGSAVLDKVGKEEAELAYAEELLPFVEEYASVLGNKEDYTLDLFHRCGSWILSRSFHVESADEDEDKPKRKHDGDDENSDSDDEEEEEREDVADVAMVPMADLLNARFGSDNARLFYEPSTLNMMSTASIPAGAQIFNTYADPPNSDLLRRYGHVDEENGADLVEIGLGLVVELVGGPQGSDLSEDEQSTRAEWLLELGIDDTFVLDKTLELPEELISTIRTLLLDQADFEKVQRKDMPPKPRLDPISAKWAVAILDRRMEEYETSIEEDETLLAQTDLIPRRRMAITVRLGEKRVLREARRQVVGAFPPDAEEEGKSKENSKADKKRKAGADKGSSSREGKKFKKSKP
;
A
#
# COMPACT_ATOMS: atom_id res chain seq x y z
N MET A 1 10.93 16.24 37.16
CA MET A 1 10.95 15.88 35.73
C MET A 1 11.49 17.11 35.01
N SER A 2 12.56 16.98 34.24
CA SER A 2 13.29 18.14 33.69
C SER A 2 12.44 18.88 32.67
N ASN A 3 12.19 20.17 32.90
CA ASN A 3 11.50 21.11 32.00
C ASN A 3 12.34 21.47 30.75
N GLY A 4 13.04 20.52 30.14
CA GLY A 4 13.81 20.74 28.93
C GLY A 4 12.99 20.42 27.68
N GLN A 5 13.22 21.14 26.58
CA GLN A 5 12.71 20.75 25.25
C GLN A 5 13.20 19.38 24.80
N VAL A 6 14.18 18.79 25.47
CA VAL A 6 14.85 17.56 25.05
C VAL A 6 15.25 16.73 26.26
N SER A 7 15.34 15.42 26.07
CA SER A 7 15.66 14.45 27.12
C SER A 7 17.14 14.06 27.15
N THR A 8 17.90 14.32 26.08
CA THR A 8 19.32 13.94 25.95
C THR A 8 20.21 15.05 25.37
N PRO A 9 21.55 15.02 25.60
CA PRO A 9 22.49 15.96 24.96
C PRO A 9 22.48 15.89 23.44
N GLN A 10 22.28 14.71 22.85
CA GLN A 10 22.18 14.52 21.40
C GLN A 10 20.97 15.25 20.82
N GLU A 11 19.81 15.15 21.48
CA GLU A 11 18.61 15.87 21.08
C GLU A 11 18.80 17.38 21.19
N GLN A 12 19.50 17.87 22.23
CA GLN A 12 19.84 19.30 22.32
C GLN A 12 20.72 19.75 21.16
N ALA A 13 21.79 18.98 20.85
CA ALA A 13 22.69 19.28 19.75
C ALA A 13 21.96 19.29 18.39
N PHE A 14 21.01 18.40 18.20
CA PHE A 14 20.15 18.36 17.02
C PHE A 14 19.25 19.60 16.90
N VAL A 15 18.55 19.98 17.98
CA VAL A 15 17.68 21.18 17.97
C VAL A 15 18.50 22.46 17.77
N ASP A 16 19.69 22.55 18.36
CA ASP A 16 20.59 23.69 18.15
C ASP A 16 21.09 23.74 16.70
N TRP A 17 21.41 22.57 16.12
CA TRP A 17 21.78 22.43 14.71
C TRP A 17 20.64 22.88 13.78
N LEU A 18 19.40 22.44 14.01
CA LEU A 18 18.22 22.89 13.26
C LEU A 18 18.12 24.42 13.27
N LYS A 19 18.14 25.03 14.46
CA LYS A 19 18.04 26.49 14.64
C LYS A 19 19.19 27.23 13.95
N SER A 20 20.42 26.69 14.02
CA SER A 20 21.58 27.28 13.34
C SER A 20 21.49 27.24 11.81
N ASN A 21 20.67 26.34 11.27
CA ASN A 21 20.39 26.21 9.83
C ASN A 21 19.06 26.88 9.41
N GLY A 22 18.51 27.77 10.24
CA GLY A 22 17.36 28.60 9.89
C GLY A 22 15.99 27.97 10.17
N ALA A 23 15.93 26.80 10.81
CA ALA A 23 14.67 26.24 11.25
C ALA A 23 14.11 26.95 12.49
N THR A 24 12.80 26.96 12.62
CA THR A 24 12.10 27.41 13.84
C THR A 24 11.42 26.22 14.51
N VAL A 25 11.58 26.08 15.83
CA VAL A 25 10.93 25.02 16.62
C VAL A 25 10.16 25.67 17.75
N ASN A 26 8.86 25.38 17.86
CA ASN A 26 7.99 25.93 18.88
C ASN A 26 8.45 25.48 20.29
N PRO A 27 8.53 26.37 21.29
CA PRO A 27 8.90 26.01 22.67
C PRO A 27 7.94 25.03 23.33
N SER A 28 6.74 24.84 22.80
CA SER A 28 5.77 23.84 23.29
C SER A 28 6.12 22.41 22.91
N ILE A 29 7.15 22.18 22.10
CA ILE A 29 7.52 20.85 21.62
C ILE A 29 8.80 20.41 22.30
N GLY A 30 8.82 19.12 22.67
CA GLY A 30 10.05 18.43 22.99
C GLY A 30 10.19 17.07 22.34
N LEU A 31 11.35 16.45 22.56
CA LEU A 31 11.68 15.09 22.12
C LEU A 31 11.89 14.18 23.33
N THR A 32 11.34 12.97 23.27
CA THR A 32 11.46 11.95 24.32
C THR A 32 11.37 10.54 23.73
N GLN A 33 11.64 9.52 24.56
CA GLN A 33 11.40 8.12 24.25
C GLN A 33 9.98 7.71 24.66
N PHE A 34 9.31 6.97 23.79
CA PHE A 34 8.02 6.32 24.02
C PHE A 34 8.19 4.80 23.98
N GLU A 35 7.59 4.11 24.94
CA GLU A 35 7.60 2.66 24.99
C GLU A 35 6.96 2.08 23.72
N GLY A 36 7.64 1.13 23.07
CA GLY A 36 7.17 0.49 21.84
C GLY A 36 7.33 1.31 20.54
N MET A 37 7.53 2.64 20.61
CA MET A 37 7.64 3.50 19.42
C MET A 37 9.01 4.19 19.29
N GLY A 38 9.85 4.13 20.32
CA GLY A 38 11.16 4.78 20.31
C GLY A 38 11.04 6.30 20.44
N ARG A 39 11.91 7.06 19.76
CA ARG A 39 11.91 8.52 19.88
C ARG A 39 10.67 9.12 19.21
N GLY A 40 10.04 10.09 19.87
CA GLY A 40 8.90 10.83 19.34
C GLY A 40 8.87 12.27 19.84
N ALA A 41 7.97 13.08 19.27
CA ALA A 41 7.69 14.43 19.74
C ALA A 41 6.61 14.44 20.84
N VAL A 42 6.74 15.32 21.83
CA VAL A 42 5.83 15.47 22.97
C VAL A 42 5.43 16.93 23.15
N ALA A 43 4.17 17.17 23.49
CA ALA A 43 3.69 18.49 23.87
C ALA A 43 4.13 18.81 25.32
N LEU A 44 4.87 19.89 25.53
CA LEU A 44 5.33 20.36 26.85
C LEU A 44 4.29 21.23 27.57
N GLN A 45 3.33 21.74 26.80
CA GLN A 45 2.18 22.53 27.23
C GLN A 45 1.03 22.25 26.27
N ASP A 46 -0.18 22.66 26.61
CA ASP A 46 -1.34 22.51 25.73
C ASP A 46 -1.11 23.26 24.40
N ILE A 47 -1.31 22.56 23.28
CA ILE A 47 -1.19 23.09 21.93
C ILE A 47 -2.59 23.17 21.32
N GLN A 48 -2.92 24.32 20.74
CA GLN A 48 -4.20 24.53 20.05
C GLN A 48 -4.12 24.01 18.60
N PRO A 49 -5.26 23.71 17.95
CA PRO A 49 -5.29 23.50 16.50
C PRO A 49 -4.64 24.67 15.73
N ASP A 50 -4.13 24.40 14.53
CA ASP A 50 -3.50 25.38 13.63
C ASP A 50 -2.26 26.07 14.22
N THR A 51 -1.59 25.43 15.18
CA THR A 51 -0.35 25.93 15.76
C THR A 51 0.83 25.49 14.90
N LEU A 52 1.65 26.45 14.46
CA LEU A 52 2.95 26.13 13.84
C LEU A 52 3.86 25.46 14.86
N LEU A 53 4.15 24.19 14.61
CA LEU A 53 4.98 23.34 15.45
C LEU A 53 6.45 23.57 15.14
N PHE A 54 6.83 23.47 13.87
CA PHE A 54 8.15 23.83 13.40
C PHE A 54 8.12 24.17 11.90
N SER A 55 9.12 24.94 11.46
CA SER A 55 9.34 25.31 10.06
C SER A 55 10.77 24.98 9.68
N LEU A 56 10.94 24.30 8.55
CA LEU A 56 12.22 23.77 8.07
C LEU A 56 12.55 24.37 6.70
N PRO A 57 13.68 25.09 6.53
CA PRO A 57 14.12 25.55 5.21
C PRO A 57 14.44 24.37 4.31
N ARG A 58 14.06 24.42 3.03
CA ARG A 58 14.35 23.34 2.05
C ARG A 58 15.83 22.96 1.96
N SER A 59 16.75 23.89 2.26
CA SER A 59 18.20 23.64 2.28
C SER A 59 18.68 22.69 3.39
N ILE A 60 17.85 22.43 4.42
CA ILE A 60 18.20 21.53 5.52
C ILE A 60 17.85 20.06 5.21
N LEU A 61 16.95 19.84 4.25
CA LEU A 61 16.56 18.52 3.80
C LEU A 61 17.77 17.80 3.23
N LEU A 62 17.83 16.48 3.39
CA LEU A 62 18.85 15.66 2.76
C LEU A 62 18.23 14.94 1.55
N THR A 63 18.60 15.44 0.37
CA THR A 63 18.23 14.92 -0.95
C THR A 63 19.51 14.66 -1.74
N THR A 64 19.38 14.11 -2.95
CA THR A 64 20.50 14.06 -3.91
C THR A 64 21.04 15.47 -4.19
N SER A 65 20.17 16.46 -4.39
CA SER A 65 20.53 17.83 -4.76
C SER A 65 21.13 18.67 -3.62
N THR A 66 20.70 18.49 -2.37
CA THR A 66 21.25 19.24 -1.23
C THR A 66 22.55 18.66 -0.70
N SER A 67 22.81 17.38 -0.96
CA SER A 67 24.10 16.74 -0.70
C SER A 67 25.19 17.43 -1.51
N SER A 68 26.35 17.59 -0.88
CA SER A 68 27.54 18.11 -1.55
C SER A 68 28.09 17.15 -2.63
N LEU A 69 27.65 15.89 -2.63
CA LEU A 69 28.06 14.87 -3.59
C LEU A 69 27.57 15.13 -5.01
N SER A 70 26.36 15.70 -5.18
CA SER A 70 25.73 15.93 -6.50
C SER A 70 26.58 16.72 -7.49
N SER A 71 27.39 17.64 -6.98
CA SER A 71 28.28 18.48 -7.80
C SER A 71 29.64 17.83 -8.10
N GLN A 72 29.95 16.69 -7.50
CA GLN A 72 31.26 16.05 -7.55
C GLN A 72 31.28 14.78 -8.40
N VAL A 73 30.15 14.09 -8.54
CA VAL A 73 30.02 12.84 -9.29
C VAL A 73 28.69 12.81 -10.06
N PRO A 74 28.58 12.08 -11.18
CA PRO A 74 27.38 12.05 -11.99
C PRO A 74 26.32 11.10 -11.39
N LEU A 75 25.65 11.51 -10.31
CA LEU A 75 24.63 10.69 -9.63
C LEU A 75 23.49 10.23 -10.55
N SER A 76 23.22 10.95 -11.65
CA SER A 76 22.20 10.61 -12.64
C SER A 76 22.48 9.34 -13.45
N THR A 77 23.67 8.73 -13.33
CA THR A 77 23.97 7.44 -13.97
C THR A 77 23.55 6.24 -13.13
N LEU A 78 23.21 6.47 -11.86
CA LEU A 78 22.70 5.45 -10.94
C LEU A 78 21.17 5.36 -11.06
N THR A 79 20.62 4.20 -10.73
CA THR A 79 19.21 3.88 -10.91
C THR A 79 18.49 3.67 -9.58
N GLY A 80 17.16 3.70 -9.62
CA GLY A 80 16.32 3.55 -8.43
C GLY A 80 16.75 4.49 -7.31
N TRP A 81 16.74 4.00 -6.07
CA TRP A 81 17.14 4.76 -4.89
C TRP A 81 18.66 4.84 -4.64
N THR A 82 19.48 4.16 -5.45
CA THR A 82 20.95 4.15 -5.30
C THR A 82 21.57 5.55 -5.21
N PRO A 83 21.17 6.57 -6.01
CA PRO A 83 21.71 7.93 -5.90
C PRO A 83 21.48 8.56 -4.52
N LEU A 84 20.28 8.40 -3.95
CA LEU A 84 19.94 8.97 -2.63
C LEU A 84 20.61 8.18 -1.52
N ILE A 85 20.61 6.84 -1.59
CA ILE A 85 21.33 5.99 -0.64
C ILE A 85 22.81 6.38 -0.60
N LEU A 86 23.46 6.50 -1.76
CA LEU A 86 24.87 6.91 -1.83
C LEU A 86 25.09 8.32 -1.26
N SER A 87 24.17 9.25 -1.49
CA SER A 87 24.22 10.59 -0.91
C SER A 87 24.17 10.54 0.63
N LEU A 88 23.28 9.73 1.21
CA LEU A 88 23.21 9.50 2.66
C LEU A 88 24.51 8.88 3.20
N MET A 89 25.03 7.83 2.53
CA MET A 89 26.28 7.16 2.94
C MET A 89 27.46 8.13 2.90
N TYR A 90 27.57 8.94 1.84
CA TYR A 90 28.64 9.92 1.71
C TYR A 90 28.57 10.99 2.80
N GLU A 91 27.38 11.58 3.04
CA GLU A 91 27.21 12.59 4.08
C GLU A 91 27.43 12.01 5.49
N TYR A 92 27.13 10.73 5.69
CA TYR A 92 27.39 10.02 6.94
C TYR A 92 28.89 9.73 7.18
N LEU A 93 29.61 9.33 6.13
CA LEU A 93 31.01 8.88 6.23
C LEU A 93 32.04 10.01 6.08
N ARG A 94 31.75 11.01 5.24
CA ARG A 94 32.75 11.97 4.73
C ARG A 94 32.51 13.40 5.17
N THR A 95 31.32 13.74 5.66
CA THR A 95 30.99 15.10 6.06
C THR A 95 30.50 15.18 7.51
N SER A 96 30.28 16.40 7.99
CA SER A 96 29.70 16.65 9.31
C SER A 96 28.40 17.46 9.24
N LYS A 97 27.94 17.81 8.03
CA LYS A 97 26.82 18.75 7.82
C LYS A 97 25.54 18.26 8.50
N TRP A 98 25.21 16.99 8.35
CA TRP A 98 24.03 16.35 8.96
C TRP A 98 24.36 15.46 10.17
N LYS A 99 25.58 15.56 10.72
CA LYS A 99 25.98 14.69 11.84
C LYS A 99 24.99 14.72 13.03
N PRO A 100 24.51 15.89 13.51
CA PRO A 100 23.54 15.92 14.61
C PRO A 100 22.21 15.24 14.28
N TYR A 101 21.82 15.20 13.00
CA TYR A 101 20.63 14.48 12.54
C TYR A 101 20.89 12.97 12.52
N PHE A 102 22.00 12.51 11.91
CA PHE A 102 22.38 11.10 11.91
C PHE A 102 22.55 10.51 13.32
N ASP A 103 23.04 11.31 14.28
CA ASP A 103 23.20 10.87 15.68
C ASP A 103 21.85 10.60 16.39
N LEU A 104 20.71 11.01 15.80
CA LEU A 104 19.37 10.68 16.28
C LEU A 104 18.71 9.54 15.50
N LEU A 105 19.13 9.25 14.28
CA LEU A 105 18.52 8.18 13.50
C LEU A 105 18.73 6.79 14.12
N PRO A 106 17.80 5.84 13.93
CA PRO A 106 17.93 4.50 14.47
C PRO A 106 19.13 3.77 13.86
N ALA A 107 19.86 3.03 14.70
CA ALA A 107 20.97 2.18 14.27
C ALA A 107 20.54 0.75 13.92
N SER A 108 19.35 0.34 14.38
CA SER A 108 18.75 -0.98 14.18
C SER A 108 17.30 -0.84 13.76
N PHE A 109 16.80 -1.82 13.02
CA PHE A 109 15.43 -1.82 12.49
C PHE A 109 14.80 -3.20 12.67
N ASP A 110 13.47 -3.20 12.69
CA ASP A 110 12.65 -4.39 12.66
C ASP A 110 11.79 -4.49 11.39
N SER A 111 12.13 -3.71 10.34
CA SER A 111 11.58 -3.89 9.00
C SER A 111 12.01 -5.22 8.39
N LEU A 112 11.20 -5.74 7.47
CA LEU A 112 11.34 -7.12 6.95
C LEU A 112 12.69 -7.41 6.29
N MET A 113 13.37 -6.39 5.74
CA MET A 113 14.72 -6.53 5.18
C MET A 113 15.75 -7.09 6.18
N PHE A 114 15.54 -6.89 7.49
CA PHE A 114 16.43 -7.37 8.56
C PHE A 114 15.97 -8.66 9.23
N TRP A 115 14.94 -9.30 8.69
CA TRP A 115 14.46 -10.58 9.20
C TRP A 115 15.24 -11.72 8.57
N SER A 116 15.37 -12.80 9.34
CA SER A 116 15.91 -14.07 8.86
C SER A 116 14.82 -14.90 8.17
N ASP A 117 15.21 -15.85 7.32
CA ASP A 117 14.26 -16.71 6.61
C ASP A 117 13.24 -17.41 7.54
N PRO A 118 13.63 -17.94 8.72
CA PRO A 118 12.65 -18.51 9.66
C PRO A 118 11.68 -17.49 10.27
N GLU A 119 12.08 -16.22 10.38
CA GLU A 119 11.19 -15.14 10.81
C GLU A 119 10.24 -14.75 9.68
N LEU A 120 10.73 -14.66 8.43
CA LEU A 120 9.90 -14.39 7.25
C LEU A 120 8.88 -15.49 7.00
N GLU A 121 9.22 -16.77 7.23
CA GLU A 121 8.27 -17.89 7.11
C GLU A 121 7.05 -17.72 8.04
N GLN A 122 7.15 -16.93 9.13
CA GLN A 122 5.99 -16.63 9.99
C GLN A 122 4.90 -15.82 9.28
N LEU A 123 5.23 -15.13 8.19
CA LEU A 123 4.32 -14.33 7.35
C LEU A 123 3.79 -15.10 6.14
N LYS A 124 4.01 -16.41 6.06
CA LYS A 124 3.51 -17.23 4.98
C LYS A 124 2.00 -17.07 4.77
N GLY A 125 1.64 -16.88 3.51
CA GLY A 125 0.29 -16.51 3.08
C GLY A 125 0.07 -15.01 2.94
N SER A 126 0.95 -14.13 3.45
CA SER A 126 0.89 -12.69 3.19
C SER A 126 1.66 -12.33 1.92
N ALA A 127 1.06 -11.49 1.07
CA ALA A 127 1.69 -10.94 -0.13
C ALA A 127 2.86 -9.98 0.19
N VAL A 128 3.04 -9.60 1.46
CA VAL A 128 4.13 -8.71 1.89
C VAL A 128 5.52 -9.33 1.64
N LEU A 129 5.60 -10.67 1.59
CA LEU A 129 6.86 -11.39 1.35
C LEU A 129 7.44 -11.10 -0.03
N ASP A 130 6.58 -10.91 -1.03
CA ASP A 130 6.99 -10.59 -2.40
C ASP A 130 7.51 -9.15 -2.54
N LYS A 131 7.30 -8.32 -1.51
CA LYS A 131 7.61 -6.88 -1.51
C LYS A 131 8.86 -6.53 -0.70
N VAL A 132 9.58 -7.49 -0.12
CA VAL A 132 10.74 -7.21 0.76
C VAL A 132 11.91 -6.60 -0.01
N GLY A 133 12.15 -7.02 -1.26
CA GLY A 133 13.13 -6.41 -2.16
C GLY A 133 14.61 -6.58 -1.75
N LYS A 134 14.92 -7.59 -0.94
CA LYS A 134 16.27 -7.75 -0.36
C LYS A 134 17.30 -8.20 -1.40
N GLU A 135 16.93 -9.15 -2.26
CA GLU A 135 17.85 -9.68 -3.27
C GLU A 135 18.19 -8.60 -4.30
N GLU A 136 17.19 -7.83 -4.73
CA GLU A 136 17.33 -6.70 -5.65
C GLU A 136 18.23 -5.60 -5.04
N ALA A 137 18.05 -5.29 -3.75
CA ALA A 137 18.89 -4.32 -3.04
C ALA A 137 20.34 -4.78 -2.94
N GLU A 138 20.59 -6.06 -2.66
CA GLU A 138 21.95 -6.63 -2.57
C GLU A 138 22.63 -6.67 -3.95
N LEU A 139 21.87 -6.92 -5.02
CA LEU A 139 22.36 -6.82 -6.41
C LEU A 139 22.71 -5.38 -6.77
N ALA A 140 21.84 -4.40 -6.50
CA ALA A 140 22.13 -2.98 -6.74
C ALA A 140 23.39 -2.52 -5.99
N TYR A 141 23.56 -2.97 -4.74
CA TYR A 141 24.77 -2.70 -3.97
C TYR A 141 26.03 -3.27 -4.64
N ALA A 142 26.00 -4.54 -5.06
CA ALA A 142 27.17 -5.25 -5.56
C ALA A 142 27.54 -4.86 -7.00
N GLU A 143 26.54 -4.69 -7.86
CA GLU A 143 26.71 -4.54 -9.32
C GLU A 143 26.67 -3.08 -9.77
N GLU A 144 26.09 -2.17 -8.97
CA GLU A 144 25.96 -0.75 -9.33
C GLU A 144 26.75 0.15 -8.35
N LEU A 145 26.43 0.12 -7.05
CA LEU A 145 27.00 1.06 -6.08
C LEU A 145 28.51 0.87 -5.89
N LEU A 146 28.98 -0.36 -5.63
CA LEU A 146 30.40 -0.60 -5.38
C LEU A 146 31.30 -0.24 -6.58
N PRO A 147 30.97 -0.63 -7.83
CA PRO A 147 31.71 -0.18 -9.01
C PRO A 147 31.74 1.35 -9.15
N PHE A 148 30.61 2.02 -8.87
CA PHE A 148 30.56 3.49 -8.90
C PHE A 148 31.47 4.11 -7.83
N VAL A 149 31.46 3.58 -6.61
CA VAL A 149 32.36 4.04 -5.53
C VAL A 149 33.83 3.85 -5.91
N GLU A 150 34.18 2.75 -6.55
CA GLU A 150 35.54 2.50 -7.04
C GLU A 150 35.97 3.49 -8.13
N GLU A 151 35.10 3.76 -9.09
CA GLU A 151 35.36 4.70 -10.19
C GLU A 151 35.63 6.12 -9.66
N TYR A 152 34.85 6.55 -8.66
CA TYR A 152 34.93 7.88 -8.08
C TYR A 152 35.62 7.90 -6.70
N ALA A 153 36.55 6.97 -6.45
CA ALA A 153 37.25 6.82 -5.17
C ALA A 153 38.03 8.06 -4.71
N SER A 154 38.41 8.95 -5.64
CA SER A 154 39.05 10.23 -5.31
C SER A 154 38.16 11.17 -4.49
N VAL A 155 36.84 11.05 -4.65
CA VAL A 155 35.81 11.80 -3.92
C VAL A 155 35.20 10.95 -2.80
N LEU A 156 34.84 9.71 -3.12
CA LEU A 156 34.08 8.83 -2.23
C LEU A 156 34.98 8.11 -1.19
N GLY A 157 36.30 8.07 -1.42
CA GLY A 157 37.27 7.41 -0.55
C GLY A 157 37.29 5.89 -0.73
N ASN A 158 37.65 5.16 0.32
CA ASN A 158 37.77 3.70 0.27
C ASN A 158 36.39 3.04 0.13
N LYS A 159 36.28 2.09 -0.81
CA LYS A 159 35.04 1.32 -1.03
C LYS A 159 34.65 0.47 0.18
N GLU A 160 35.62 0.04 0.98
CA GLU A 160 35.39 -0.81 2.16
C GLU A 160 34.61 -0.09 3.26
N ASP A 161 34.53 1.25 3.22
CA ASP A 161 33.72 2.03 4.14
C ASP A 161 32.21 1.96 3.77
N TYR A 162 31.88 1.66 2.51
CA TYR A 162 30.51 1.54 1.99
C TYR A 162 30.04 0.11 2.12
N THR A 163 29.78 -0.33 3.35
CA THR A 163 29.38 -1.71 3.64
C THR A 163 27.92 -1.98 3.25
N LEU A 164 27.59 -3.25 3.03
CA LEU A 164 26.22 -3.68 2.79
C LEU A 164 25.28 -3.34 3.97
N ASP A 165 25.77 -3.44 5.20
CA ASP A 165 25.03 -3.03 6.41
C ASP A 165 24.66 -1.54 6.37
N LEU A 166 25.60 -0.69 5.96
CA LEU A 166 25.35 0.73 5.83
C LEU A 166 24.39 1.03 4.66
N PHE A 167 24.49 0.29 3.55
CA PHE A 167 23.56 0.39 2.42
C PHE A 167 22.12 0.07 2.84
N HIS A 168 21.90 -1.09 3.48
CA HIS A 168 20.60 -1.47 4.02
C HIS A 168 20.07 -0.48 5.07
N ARG A 169 20.96 0.03 5.94
CA ARG A 169 20.59 1.05 6.94
C ARG A 169 20.12 2.35 6.28
N CYS A 170 20.84 2.85 5.29
CA CYS A 170 20.46 4.08 4.58
C CYS A 170 19.19 3.89 3.76
N GLY A 171 19.03 2.76 3.05
CA GLY A 171 17.79 2.41 2.35
C GLY A 171 16.60 2.32 3.30
N SER A 172 16.80 1.76 4.50
CA SER A 172 15.75 1.65 5.52
C SER A 172 15.43 2.98 6.20
N TRP A 173 16.39 3.90 6.32
CA TRP A 173 16.08 5.28 6.67
C TRP A 173 15.18 5.90 5.62
N ILE A 174 15.50 5.79 4.32
CA ILE A 174 14.65 6.35 3.26
C ILE A 174 13.24 5.74 3.31
N LEU A 175 13.15 4.41 3.33
CA LEU A 175 11.87 3.69 3.33
C LEU A 175 10.94 4.05 4.51
N SER A 176 11.52 4.35 5.68
CA SER A 176 10.74 4.60 6.91
C SER A 176 10.60 6.08 7.29
N ARG A 177 11.33 7.00 6.64
CA ARG A 177 11.49 8.39 7.12
C ARG A 177 11.53 9.46 6.03
N SER A 178 11.60 9.06 4.76
CA SER A 178 11.57 10.03 3.67
C SER A 178 10.16 10.56 3.41
N PHE A 179 10.12 11.70 2.72
CA PHE A 179 8.90 12.36 2.26
C PHE A 179 9.05 12.67 0.77
N HIS A 180 7.94 12.63 0.05
CA HIS A 180 7.84 13.22 -1.29
C HIS A 180 7.69 14.73 -1.15
N VAL A 181 8.70 15.45 -1.61
CA VAL A 181 8.83 16.91 -1.50
C VAL A 181 8.95 17.48 -2.90
N GLU A 182 7.83 17.99 -3.43
CA GLU A 182 7.80 18.64 -4.75
C GLU A 182 8.83 19.78 -4.85
N SER A 183 9.45 19.91 -6.03
CA SER A 183 10.37 21.01 -6.33
C SER A 183 9.69 22.36 -6.19
N ALA A 184 10.40 23.35 -5.62
CA ALA A 184 9.87 24.70 -5.42
C ALA A 184 9.62 25.48 -6.73
N ASP A 185 10.21 25.01 -7.82
CA ASP A 185 9.99 25.54 -9.16
C ASP A 185 8.80 24.78 -9.76
N GLU A 186 7.61 25.36 -9.67
CA GLU A 186 6.43 24.90 -10.42
C GLU A 186 6.71 25.08 -11.92
N ASP A 187 7.14 24.02 -12.60
CA ASP A 187 6.89 23.94 -14.04
C ASP A 187 5.38 23.76 -14.21
N GLU A 188 4.69 24.82 -14.67
CA GLU A 188 3.23 24.87 -14.91
C GLU A 188 2.70 23.74 -15.84
N ASP A 189 3.59 22.96 -16.45
CA ASP A 189 3.32 21.85 -17.37
C ASP A 189 3.38 20.43 -16.74
N LYS A 190 3.79 20.27 -15.46
CA LYS A 190 3.65 18.96 -14.77
C LYS A 190 2.21 18.80 -14.27
N PRO A 191 1.54 17.65 -14.52
CA PRO A 191 0.23 17.39 -13.94
C PRO A 191 0.35 17.51 -12.42
N LYS A 192 -0.55 18.29 -11.81
CA LYS A 192 -0.64 18.40 -10.35
C LYS A 192 -0.86 17.01 -9.78
N ARG A 193 0.16 16.43 -9.14
CA ARG A 193 -0.03 15.23 -8.33
C ARG A 193 -1.05 15.60 -7.26
N LYS A 194 -2.12 14.80 -7.15
CA LYS A 194 -3.06 14.96 -6.06
C LYS A 194 -2.27 14.85 -4.76
N HIS A 195 -2.66 15.66 -3.80
CA HIS A 195 -2.07 15.75 -2.49
C HIS A 195 -2.10 14.36 -1.81
N ASP A 196 -0.97 13.81 -1.38
CA ASP A 196 -0.88 12.65 -0.45
C ASP A 196 -1.41 12.98 0.96
N GLY A 197 -2.44 13.81 1.04
CA GLY A 197 -3.08 14.29 2.27
C GLY A 197 -4.59 14.07 2.31
N ASP A 198 -5.20 13.53 1.26
CA ASP A 198 -6.58 13.03 1.21
C ASP A 198 -6.76 12.27 -0.11
N ASP A 199 -6.80 10.94 -0.09
CA ASP A 199 -7.67 10.20 -1.02
C ASP A 199 -8.19 8.95 -0.29
N GLU A 200 -9.42 9.10 0.22
CA GLU A 200 -10.36 8.00 0.40
C GLU A 200 -10.64 7.43 -1.01
N ASN A 201 -10.30 6.15 -1.25
CA ASN A 201 -10.77 5.30 -2.37
C ASN A 201 -11.19 5.98 -3.69
N SER A 202 -10.41 5.82 -4.77
CA SER A 202 -10.93 5.65 -6.14
C SER A 202 -9.81 5.42 -7.17
N ASP A 203 -9.87 4.22 -7.75
CA ASP A 203 -9.69 3.87 -9.16
C ASP A 203 -8.32 4.00 -9.85
N SER A 204 -7.78 2.82 -10.17
CA SER A 204 -7.34 2.38 -11.51
C SER A 204 -7.55 3.43 -12.61
N ASP A 205 -6.44 3.96 -13.11
CA ASP A 205 -6.27 4.36 -14.51
C ASP A 205 -4.77 4.30 -14.84
N ASP A 206 -4.45 3.43 -15.80
CA ASP A 206 -3.14 3.11 -16.35
C ASP A 206 -2.32 4.32 -16.81
N GLU A 207 -1.17 4.53 -16.18
CA GLU A 207 0.09 4.77 -16.90
C GLU A 207 1.21 4.03 -16.14
N GLU A 208 1.41 2.74 -16.44
CA GLU A 208 2.65 2.04 -16.15
C GLU A 208 3.81 2.61 -17.02
N GLU A 209 4.28 3.81 -16.71
CA GLU A 209 5.68 3.83 -16.28
C GLU A 209 5.63 3.25 -14.87
N GLU A 210 6.48 2.29 -14.52
CA GLU A 210 6.80 2.10 -13.09
C GLU A 210 6.88 3.53 -12.50
N GLU A 211 5.99 3.93 -11.58
CA GLU A 211 6.16 5.18 -10.85
C GLU A 211 7.42 4.97 -10.01
N ARG A 212 8.59 5.04 -10.67
CA ARG A 212 9.86 5.31 -10.05
C ARG A 212 9.63 6.70 -9.53
N GLU A 213 9.21 6.76 -8.27
CA GLU A 213 9.31 7.94 -7.42
C GLU A 213 10.58 8.67 -7.88
N ASP A 214 10.41 9.84 -8.51
CA ASP A 214 11.58 10.57 -8.98
C ASP A 214 12.41 10.82 -7.73
N VAL A 215 13.58 10.19 -7.65
CA VAL A 215 14.44 10.26 -6.47
C VAL A 215 14.89 11.70 -6.22
N ALA A 216 14.72 12.59 -7.20
CA ALA A 216 14.83 14.04 -7.02
C ALA A 216 13.78 14.63 -6.05
N ASP A 217 12.58 14.06 -5.99
CA ASP A 217 11.48 14.49 -5.14
C ASP A 217 11.49 13.78 -3.77
N VAL A 218 12.33 12.77 -3.56
CA VAL A 218 12.44 12.07 -2.27
C VAL A 218 13.45 12.75 -1.35
N ALA A 219 13.01 13.13 -0.15
CA ALA A 219 13.85 13.83 0.83
C ALA A 219 13.77 13.22 2.23
N MET A 220 14.91 13.15 2.90
CA MET A 220 14.91 13.04 4.36
C MET A 220 14.61 14.42 4.95
N VAL A 221 13.61 14.49 5.84
CA VAL A 221 13.12 15.75 6.41
C VAL A 221 13.42 15.78 7.92
N PRO A 222 14.59 16.32 8.34
CA PRO A 222 14.98 16.33 9.75
C PRO A 222 13.91 16.98 10.63
N MET A 223 13.56 16.33 11.74
CA MET A 223 12.50 16.70 12.71
C MET A 223 11.13 16.14 12.32
N ALA A 224 10.70 16.26 11.06
CA ALA A 224 9.41 15.72 10.64
C ALA A 224 9.38 14.19 10.74
N ASP A 225 10.49 13.55 10.38
CA ASP A 225 10.68 12.10 10.44
C ASP A 225 10.90 11.53 11.85
N LEU A 226 10.94 12.38 12.88
CA LEU A 226 11.00 11.96 14.28
C LEU A 226 9.62 11.88 14.93
N LEU A 227 8.58 12.38 14.28
CA LEU A 227 7.21 12.20 14.75
C LEU A 227 6.76 10.79 14.39
N ASN A 228 6.33 10.03 15.38
CA ASN A 228 5.71 8.74 15.15
C ASN A 228 4.36 8.92 14.47
N ALA A 229 3.86 7.86 13.85
CA ALA A 229 2.47 7.73 13.43
C ALA A 229 1.86 6.49 14.05
N ARG A 230 0.53 6.45 14.01
CA ARG A 230 -0.31 5.34 14.42
C ARG A 230 -1.68 5.58 13.80
N PHE A 231 -2.30 4.52 13.32
CA PHE A 231 -3.62 4.55 12.71
C PHE A 231 -4.60 5.42 13.51
N GLY A 232 -5.23 6.39 12.83
CA GLY A 232 -6.26 7.27 13.40
C GLY A 232 -5.84 8.13 14.60
N SER A 233 -4.53 8.32 14.83
CA SER A 233 -3.99 9.08 15.97
C SER A 233 -3.31 10.38 15.58
N ASP A 234 -3.27 10.70 14.28
CA ASP A 234 -2.59 11.89 13.77
C ASP A 234 -3.18 13.17 14.38
N ASN A 235 -2.28 14.08 14.75
CA ASN A 235 -2.67 15.37 15.32
C ASN A 235 -1.75 16.51 14.82
N ALA A 236 -0.88 16.20 13.87
CA ALA A 236 -0.03 17.12 13.16
C ALA A 236 0.13 16.67 11.70
N ARG A 237 0.30 17.65 10.80
CA ARG A 237 0.50 17.41 9.37
C ARG A 237 1.55 18.37 8.81
N LEU A 238 2.33 17.88 7.84
CA LEU A 238 3.35 18.65 7.15
C LEU A 238 2.75 19.37 5.93
N PHE A 239 3.04 20.66 5.81
CA PHE A 239 2.61 21.52 4.71
C PHE A 239 3.82 22.02 3.94
N TYR A 240 3.73 21.99 2.61
CA TYR A 240 4.78 22.41 1.70
C TYR A 240 4.59 23.87 1.29
N GLU A 241 5.61 24.70 1.52
CA GLU A 241 5.69 26.08 1.03
C GLU A 241 6.89 26.22 0.07
N PRO A 242 6.95 27.29 -0.74
CA PRO A 242 8.04 27.48 -1.70
C PRO A 242 9.43 27.45 -1.07
N SER A 243 9.61 28.00 0.14
CA SER A 243 10.91 28.07 0.82
C SER A 243 11.08 27.11 1.99
N THR A 244 9.98 26.61 2.54
CA THR A 244 9.96 25.91 3.84
C THR A 244 8.97 24.76 3.86
N LEU A 245 9.19 23.81 4.75
CA LEU A 245 8.23 22.77 5.12
C LEU A 245 7.74 23.09 6.54
N ASN A 246 6.42 23.20 6.72
CA ASN A 246 5.79 23.65 7.96
C ASN A 246 4.96 22.53 8.58
N MET A 247 5.35 22.06 9.76
CA MET A 247 4.52 21.12 10.53
C MET A 247 3.53 21.93 11.37
N MET A 248 2.23 21.63 11.24
CA MET A 248 1.14 22.30 11.94
C MET A 248 0.34 21.28 12.74
N SER A 249 -0.17 21.66 13.91
CA SER A 249 -1.17 20.83 14.61
C SER A 249 -2.52 20.87 13.87
N THR A 250 -3.15 19.71 13.73
CA THR A 250 -4.50 19.57 13.14
C THR A 250 -5.59 19.49 14.21
N ALA A 251 -5.20 19.23 15.46
CA ALA A 251 -6.09 19.11 16.61
C ALA A 251 -5.49 19.74 17.88
N SER A 252 -6.28 19.82 18.95
CA SER A 252 -5.77 20.21 20.26
C SER A 252 -4.94 19.07 20.86
N ILE A 253 -3.73 19.37 21.32
CA ILE A 253 -2.81 18.38 21.89
C ILE A 253 -2.53 18.74 23.36
N PRO A 254 -3.00 17.95 24.34
CA PRO A 254 -2.77 18.22 25.75
C PRO A 254 -1.28 18.14 26.13
N ALA A 255 -0.87 18.90 27.14
CA ALA A 255 0.46 18.76 27.73
C ALA A 255 0.75 17.31 28.16
N GLY A 256 1.91 16.81 27.77
CA GLY A 256 2.36 15.43 28.00
C GLY A 256 1.93 14.43 26.93
N ALA A 257 1.05 14.80 25.99
CA ALA A 257 0.65 13.92 24.89
C ALA A 257 1.72 13.88 23.78
N GLN A 258 1.78 12.75 23.10
CA GLN A 258 2.62 12.59 21.90
C GLN A 258 2.01 13.37 20.73
N ILE A 259 2.89 13.97 19.93
CA ILE A 259 2.54 14.62 18.67
C ILE A 259 2.76 13.59 17.56
N PHE A 260 1.68 13.20 16.88
CA PHE A 260 1.69 12.21 15.82
C PHE A 260 1.59 12.89 14.47
N ASN A 261 2.47 12.48 13.56
CA ASN A 261 2.30 12.72 12.14
C ASN A 261 1.32 11.68 11.57
N THR A 262 0.89 11.87 10.32
CA THR A 262 0.22 10.83 9.53
C THR A 262 1.21 10.14 8.60
N TYR A 263 1.12 8.82 8.48
CA TYR A 263 1.81 8.04 7.44
C TYR A 263 0.83 7.64 6.32
N ALA A 264 -0.30 8.33 6.19
CA ALA A 264 -1.44 7.96 5.34
C ALA A 264 -2.09 6.61 5.72
N ASP A 265 -1.98 6.23 7.00
CA ASP A 265 -2.64 5.07 7.61
C ASP A 265 -2.54 3.76 6.78
N PRO A 266 -1.33 3.25 6.48
CA PRO A 266 -1.15 2.04 5.67
C PRO A 266 -1.56 0.78 6.45
N PRO A 267 -1.84 -0.34 5.76
CA PRO A 267 -2.11 -1.63 6.40
C PRO A 267 -0.91 -2.12 7.23
N ASN A 268 -1.15 -3.02 8.18
CA ASN A 268 -0.08 -3.59 9.01
C ASN A 268 1.02 -4.29 8.21
N SER A 269 0.70 -4.86 7.05
CA SER A 269 1.69 -5.45 6.13
C SER A 269 2.73 -4.41 5.71
N ASP A 270 2.29 -3.21 5.31
CA ASP A 270 3.16 -2.12 4.91
C ASP A 270 3.81 -1.41 6.10
N LEU A 271 3.12 -1.27 7.23
CA LEU A 271 3.73 -0.77 8.47
C LEU A 271 4.94 -1.63 8.86
N LEU A 272 4.78 -2.96 8.80
CA LEU A 272 5.83 -3.89 9.16
C LEU A 272 6.97 -3.86 8.13
N ARG A 273 6.63 -3.91 6.85
CA ARG A 273 7.59 -3.88 5.75
C ARG A 273 8.46 -2.62 5.78
N ARG A 274 7.83 -1.46 5.88
CA ARG A 274 8.50 -0.15 5.72
C ARG A 274 9.06 0.38 7.03
N TYR A 275 8.27 0.32 8.10
CA TYR A 275 8.58 1.01 9.37
C TYR A 275 8.96 0.06 10.51
N GLY A 276 8.82 -1.25 10.33
CA GLY A 276 9.23 -2.25 11.33
C GLY A 276 8.36 -2.28 12.59
N HIS A 277 7.08 -1.90 12.48
CA HIS A 277 6.11 -2.03 13.55
C HIS A 277 4.73 -2.38 12.99
N VAL A 278 3.76 -2.66 13.88
CA VAL A 278 2.36 -2.89 13.54
C VAL A 278 1.50 -2.15 14.55
N ASP A 279 0.28 -1.82 14.15
CA ASP A 279 -0.74 -1.27 15.02
C ASP A 279 -1.70 -2.37 15.49
N GLU A 280 -1.89 -2.44 16.81
CA GLU A 280 -2.93 -3.27 17.41
C GLU A 280 -4.29 -2.61 17.10
N GLU A 281 -5.12 -3.29 16.30
CA GLU A 281 -6.38 -2.75 15.73
C GLU A 281 -6.16 -1.68 14.65
N ASN A 282 -5.56 -2.08 13.52
CA ASN A 282 -5.43 -1.24 12.33
C ASN A 282 -6.69 -1.34 11.44
N GLY A 283 -7.37 -0.20 11.22
CA GLY A 283 -8.55 -0.09 10.37
C GLY A 283 -8.27 -0.01 8.87
N ALA A 284 -7.01 0.01 8.47
CA ALA A 284 -6.57 -0.01 7.08
C ALA A 284 -6.07 -1.38 6.60
N ASP A 285 -6.10 -2.42 7.45
CA ASP A 285 -5.66 -3.76 7.06
C ASP A 285 -6.43 -4.27 5.83
N LEU A 286 -5.69 -4.79 4.86
CA LEU A 286 -6.18 -5.34 3.60
C LEU A 286 -5.54 -6.70 3.32
N VAL A 287 -6.03 -7.40 2.31
CA VAL A 287 -5.47 -8.66 1.79
C VAL A 287 -5.50 -8.64 0.27
N GLU A 288 -4.40 -9.09 -0.33
CA GLU A 288 -4.25 -9.17 -1.79
C GLU A 288 -4.61 -10.57 -2.30
N ILE A 289 -5.31 -10.64 -3.44
CA ILE A 289 -5.71 -11.86 -4.14
C ILE A 289 -5.12 -11.82 -5.55
N GLY A 290 -4.16 -12.70 -5.84
CA GLY A 290 -3.52 -12.72 -7.17
C GLY A 290 -4.43 -13.29 -8.27
N LEU A 291 -4.30 -12.75 -9.48
CA LEU A 291 -4.98 -13.18 -10.70
C LEU A 291 -4.75 -14.67 -10.98
N GLY A 292 -3.53 -15.16 -10.75
CA GLY A 292 -3.19 -16.58 -10.93
C GLY A 292 -4.11 -17.52 -10.13
N LEU A 293 -4.44 -17.17 -8.88
CA LEU A 293 -5.36 -17.95 -8.04
C LEU A 293 -6.78 -17.97 -8.63
N VAL A 294 -7.24 -16.82 -9.15
CA VAL A 294 -8.57 -16.68 -9.76
C VAL A 294 -8.66 -17.51 -11.04
N VAL A 295 -7.62 -17.45 -11.89
CA VAL A 295 -7.50 -18.23 -13.12
C VAL A 295 -7.47 -19.72 -12.81
N GLU A 296 -6.67 -20.17 -11.84
CA GLU A 296 -6.57 -21.58 -11.43
C GLU A 296 -7.94 -22.13 -11.02
N LEU A 297 -8.65 -21.41 -10.14
CA LEU A 297 -9.91 -21.89 -9.59
C LEU A 297 -11.06 -21.83 -10.59
N VAL A 298 -11.27 -20.66 -11.20
CA VAL A 298 -12.43 -20.41 -12.06
C VAL A 298 -12.21 -20.99 -13.44
N GLY A 299 -11.01 -20.84 -14.00
CA GLY A 299 -10.62 -21.37 -15.30
C GLY A 299 -10.41 -22.87 -15.32
N GLY A 300 -10.03 -23.46 -14.17
CA GLY A 300 -9.67 -24.87 -14.05
C GLY A 300 -10.85 -25.86 -14.16
N PRO A 301 -10.56 -27.17 -13.97
CA PRO A 301 -11.52 -28.26 -14.26
C PRO A 301 -12.80 -28.25 -13.42
N GLN A 302 -12.80 -27.61 -12.25
CA GLN A 302 -13.98 -27.49 -11.40
C GLN A 302 -14.86 -26.30 -11.79
N GLY A 303 -14.34 -25.38 -12.60
CA GLY A 303 -15.00 -24.19 -13.11
C GLY A 303 -15.40 -24.31 -14.55
N SER A 304 -14.81 -23.48 -15.41
CA SER A 304 -15.10 -23.44 -16.84
C SER A 304 -14.36 -24.51 -17.66
N ASP A 305 -13.45 -25.28 -17.06
CA ASP A 305 -12.68 -26.36 -17.72
C ASP A 305 -11.97 -25.86 -18.98
N LEU A 306 -11.35 -24.68 -18.88
CA LEU A 306 -10.59 -24.06 -19.96
C LEU A 306 -9.23 -24.75 -20.09
N SER A 307 -8.77 -24.91 -21.32
CA SER A 307 -7.38 -25.30 -21.59
C SER A 307 -6.39 -24.26 -21.07
N GLU A 308 -5.13 -24.64 -20.86
CA GLU A 308 -4.07 -23.72 -20.42
C GLU A 308 -3.94 -22.52 -21.38
N ASP A 309 -4.00 -22.76 -22.69
CA ASP A 309 -3.97 -21.70 -23.71
C ASP A 309 -5.15 -20.72 -23.58
N GLU A 310 -6.35 -21.21 -23.29
CA GLU A 310 -7.54 -20.37 -23.09
C GLU A 310 -7.46 -19.57 -21.79
N GLN A 311 -6.91 -20.15 -20.73
CA GLN A 311 -6.68 -19.46 -19.46
C GLN A 311 -5.69 -18.30 -19.65
N SER A 312 -4.53 -18.56 -20.27
CA SER A 312 -3.54 -17.54 -20.59
C SER A 312 -4.11 -16.45 -21.49
N THR A 313 -4.82 -16.82 -22.57
CA THR A 313 -5.43 -15.85 -23.49
C THR A 313 -6.40 -14.91 -22.77
N ARG A 314 -7.20 -15.43 -21.83
CA ARG A 314 -8.16 -14.61 -21.07
C ARG A 314 -7.47 -13.73 -20.03
N ALA A 315 -6.45 -14.23 -19.35
CA ALA A 315 -5.67 -13.47 -18.39
C ALA A 315 -4.92 -12.32 -19.08
N GLU A 316 -4.18 -12.61 -20.15
CA GLU A 316 -3.45 -11.62 -20.95
C GLU A 316 -4.39 -10.54 -21.49
N TRP A 317 -5.56 -10.92 -22.00
CA TRP A 317 -6.54 -9.94 -22.47
C TRP A 317 -7.09 -9.03 -21.35
N LEU A 318 -7.23 -9.53 -20.13
CA LEU A 318 -7.65 -8.69 -18.99
C LEU A 318 -6.54 -7.70 -18.60
N LEU A 319 -5.29 -8.16 -18.55
CA LEU A 319 -4.13 -7.30 -18.29
C LEU A 319 -3.97 -6.22 -19.37
N GLU A 320 -4.15 -6.58 -20.66
CA GLU A 320 -4.13 -5.63 -21.78
C GLU A 320 -5.22 -4.54 -21.70
N LEU A 321 -6.27 -4.78 -20.91
CA LEU A 321 -7.36 -3.84 -20.66
C LEU A 321 -7.18 -3.01 -19.38
N GLY A 322 -6.04 -3.14 -18.69
CA GLY A 322 -5.77 -2.42 -17.44
C GLY A 322 -6.39 -3.04 -16.20
N ILE A 323 -6.77 -4.32 -16.24
CA ILE A 323 -7.16 -5.03 -15.02
C ILE A 323 -5.89 -5.53 -14.34
N ASP A 324 -5.73 -5.21 -13.06
CA ASP A 324 -4.55 -5.57 -12.30
C ASP A 324 -4.39 -7.08 -12.15
N ASP A 325 -3.12 -7.52 -12.00
CA ASP A 325 -2.80 -8.91 -11.67
C ASP A 325 -3.06 -9.25 -10.19
N THR A 326 -3.48 -8.27 -9.39
CA THR A 326 -3.67 -8.36 -7.94
C THR A 326 -4.92 -7.60 -7.52
N PHE A 327 -5.85 -8.27 -6.85
CA PHE A 327 -7.09 -7.67 -6.35
C PHE A 327 -7.01 -7.38 -4.85
N VAL A 328 -7.21 -6.12 -4.45
CA VAL A 328 -7.12 -5.67 -3.06
C VAL A 328 -8.47 -5.76 -2.37
N LEU A 329 -8.57 -6.56 -1.31
CA LEU A 329 -9.75 -6.62 -0.44
C LEU A 329 -9.43 -5.95 0.91
N ASP A 330 -10.15 -4.89 1.25
CA ASP A 330 -9.89 -4.07 2.44
C ASP A 330 -11.01 -4.17 3.50
N LYS A 331 -11.04 -3.24 4.46
CA LYS A 331 -12.08 -3.16 5.51
C LYS A 331 -13.44 -2.63 5.06
N THR A 332 -13.60 -2.16 3.81
CA THR A 332 -14.94 -1.93 3.24
C THR A 332 -15.69 -3.25 3.07
N LEU A 333 -14.94 -4.36 2.92
CA LEU A 333 -15.43 -5.73 2.76
C LEU A 333 -16.21 -5.94 1.45
N GLU A 334 -16.15 -4.97 0.56
CA GLU A 334 -16.70 -5.07 -0.79
C GLU A 334 -15.70 -5.85 -1.67
N LEU A 335 -16.21 -6.78 -2.49
CA LEU A 335 -15.36 -7.47 -3.45
C LEU A 335 -14.93 -6.49 -4.55
N PRO A 336 -13.64 -6.45 -4.93
CA PRO A 336 -13.18 -5.59 -6.01
C PRO A 336 -13.97 -5.81 -7.29
N GLU A 337 -14.34 -4.72 -7.97
CA GLU A 337 -15.11 -4.81 -9.22
C GLU A 337 -14.34 -5.62 -10.27
N GLU A 338 -13.04 -5.39 -10.39
CA GLU A 338 -12.14 -6.11 -11.29
C GLU A 338 -12.07 -7.60 -11.00
N LEU A 339 -12.08 -8.02 -9.72
CA LEU A 339 -12.15 -9.43 -9.34
C LEU A 339 -13.46 -10.05 -9.84
N ILE A 340 -14.59 -9.35 -9.67
CA ILE A 340 -15.90 -9.83 -10.15
C ILE A 340 -15.92 -9.94 -11.67
N SER A 341 -15.42 -8.92 -12.36
CA SER A 341 -15.30 -8.91 -13.83
C SER A 341 -14.41 -10.03 -14.34
N THR A 342 -13.28 -10.29 -13.68
CA THR A 342 -12.36 -11.39 -13.98
C THR A 342 -13.02 -12.76 -13.84
N ILE A 343 -13.67 -13.02 -12.69
CA ILE A 343 -14.43 -14.26 -12.47
C ILE A 343 -15.45 -14.47 -13.59
N ARG A 344 -16.19 -13.41 -13.94
CA ARG A 344 -17.24 -13.48 -14.97
C ARG A 344 -16.65 -13.71 -16.36
N THR A 345 -15.50 -13.13 -16.68
CA THR A 345 -14.78 -13.35 -17.95
C THR A 345 -14.36 -14.81 -18.08
N LEU A 346 -13.80 -15.39 -17.03
CA LEU A 346 -13.38 -16.80 -17.03
C LEU A 346 -14.58 -17.75 -17.18
N LEU A 347 -15.75 -17.38 -16.69
CA LEU A 347 -16.98 -18.18 -16.83
C LEU A 347 -17.67 -18.10 -18.21
N LEU A 348 -17.23 -17.21 -19.12
CA LEU A 348 -17.85 -17.12 -20.45
C LEU A 348 -17.55 -18.36 -21.28
N ASP A 349 -18.52 -18.77 -22.11
CA ASP A 349 -18.21 -19.70 -23.21
C ASP A 349 -17.37 -18.98 -24.29
N GLN A 350 -16.79 -19.77 -25.21
CA GLN A 350 -15.91 -19.21 -26.24
C GLN A 350 -16.60 -18.16 -27.12
N ALA A 351 -17.89 -18.34 -27.44
CA ALA A 351 -18.60 -17.44 -28.33
C ALA A 351 -18.90 -16.08 -27.66
N ASP A 352 -19.24 -16.10 -26.38
CA ASP A 352 -19.45 -14.90 -25.58
C ASP A 352 -18.12 -14.22 -25.24
N PHE A 353 -17.04 -14.99 -25.01
CA PHE A 353 -15.69 -14.44 -24.83
C PHE A 353 -15.23 -13.65 -26.07
N GLU A 354 -15.30 -14.24 -27.26
CA GLU A 354 -14.97 -13.53 -28.51
C GLU A 354 -15.81 -12.26 -28.72
N LYS A 355 -17.04 -12.22 -28.20
CA LYS A 355 -17.92 -11.06 -28.32
C LYS A 355 -17.53 -9.94 -27.38
N VAL A 356 -17.06 -10.24 -26.16
CA VAL A 356 -16.52 -9.21 -25.25
C VAL A 356 -15.15 -8.74 -25.71
N GLN A 357 -14.32 -9.64 -26.25
CA GLN A 357 -13.02 -9.31 -26.84
C GLN A 357 -13.17 -8.37 -28.03
N ARG A 358 -14.10 -8.63 -28.98
CA ARG A 358 -14.37 -7.70 -30.10
C ARG A 358 -14.87 -6.32 -29.68
N LYS A 359 -15.25 -6.13 -28.43
CA LYS A 359 -15.76 -4.87 -27.88
C LYS A 359 -14.79 -4.22 -26.91
N ASP A 360 -13.67 -4.88 -26.60
CA ASP A 360 -12.71 -4.45 -25.58
C ASP A 360 -13.40 -4.06 -24.27
N MET A 361 -14.39 -4.86 -23.86
CA MET A 361 -15.21 -4.54 -22.69
C MET A 361 -15.56 -5.82 -21.92
N PRO A 362 -14.95 -6.05 -20.74
CA PRO A 362 -15.23 -7.22 -19.92
C PRO A 362 -16.66 -7.18 -19.39
N PRO A 363 -17.17 -8.33 -18.88
CA PRO A 363 -18.47 -8.36 -18.23
C PRO A 363 -18.53 -7.35 -17.10
N LYS A 364 -19.68 -6.67 -16.96
CA LYS A 364 -19.91 -5.75 -15.85
C LYS A 364 -19.72 -6.45 -14.50
N PRO A 365 -19.20 -5.76 -13.47
CA PRO A 365 -18.86 -6.31 -12.15
C PRO A 365 -20.10 -6.53 -11.29
N ARG A 366 -21.06 -7.31 -11.80
CA ARG A 366 -22.29 -7.64 -11.09
C ARG A 366 -22.20 -9.05 -10.53
N LEU A 367 -22.19 -9.16 -9.21
CA LEU A 367 -22.23 -10.45 -8.54
C LEU A 367 -23.61 -11.13 -8.75
N ASP A 368 -23.58 -12.39 -9.17
CA ASP A 368 -24.72 -13.29 -9.33
C ASP A 368 -24.42 -14.63 -8.61
N PRO A 369 -25.39 -15.56 -8.48
CA PRO A 369 -25.16 -16.78 -7.71
C PRO A 369 -23.95 -17.62 -8.17
N ILE A 370 -23.65 -17.64 -9.47
CA ILE A 370 -22.53 -18.44 -10.01
C ILE A 370 -21.20 -17.75 -9.68
N SER A 371 -21.09 -16.45 -9.96
CA SER A 371 -19.89 -15.67 -9.64
C SER A 371 -19.65 -15.54 -8.13
N ALA A 372 -20.72 -15.47 -7.32
CA ALA A 372 -20.64 -15.49 -5.86
C ALA A 372 -20.07 -16.81 -5.33
N LYS A 373 -20.48 -17.95 -5.90
CA LYS A 373 -19.91 -19.26 -5.56
C LYS A 373 -18.39 -19.29 -5.77
N TRP A 374 -17.92 -18.74 -6.88
CA TRP A 374 -16.48 -18.66 -7.18
C TRP A 374 -15.75 -17.66 -6.28
N ALA A 375 -16.35 -16.51 -5.99
CA ALA A 375 -15.79 -15.58 -5.03
C ALA A 375 -15.60 -16.23 -3.65
N VAL A 376 -16.58 -17.02 -3.17
CA VAL A 376 -16.43 -17.78 -1.92
C VAL A 376 -15.29 -18.80 -2.01
N ALA A 377 -15.18 -19.54 -3.11
CA ALA A 377 -14.11 -20.51 -3.30
C ALA A 377 -12.71 -19.86 -3.33
N ILE A 378 -12.58 -18.67 -3.94
CA ILE A 378 -11.33 -17.88 -3.97
C ILE A 378 -10.98 -17.43 -2.56
N LEU A 379 -11.93 -16.88 -1.81
CA LEU A 379 -11.71 -16.44 -0.42
C LEU A 379 -11.34 -17.62 0.50
N ASP A 380 -11.96 -18.78 0.30
CA ASP A 380 -11.64 -20.01 1.04
C ASP A 380 -10.22 -20.50 0.72
N ARG A 381 -9.87 -20.59 -0.57
CA ARG A 381 -8.53 -21.03 -0.98
C ARG A 381 -7.42 -20.04 -0.57
N ARG A 382 -7.72 -18.74 -0.55
CA ARG A 382 -6.82 -17.71 -0.04
C ARG A 382 -6.60 -17.84 1.47
N MET A 383 -7.65 -18.14 2.24
CA MET A 383 -7.54 -18.42 3.68
C MET A 383 -6.66 -19.64 3.98
N GLU A 384 -6.65 -20.65 3.10
CA GLU A 384 -5.85 -21.87 3.25
C GLU A 384 -4.33 -21.67 3.06
N GLU A 385 -3.91 -20.52 2.53
CA GLU A 385 -2.49 -20.20 2.34
C GLU A 385 -1.78 -19.82 3.65
N TYR A 386 -2.55 -19.48 4.68
CA TYR A 386 -2.03 -19.20 6.01
C TYR A 386 -1.88 -20.49 6.81
N GLU A 387 -0.73 -20.65 7.47
CA GLU A 387 -0.43 -21.88 8.23
C GLU A 387 -1.28 -22.08 9.49
N THR A 388 -1.84 -20.99 10.04
CA THR A 388 -2.63 -20.99 11.27
C THR A 388 -4.03 -20.46 11.04
N SER A 389 -4.96 -20.93 11.86
CA SER A 389 -6.30 -20.36 11.99
C SER A 389 -6.28 -19.00 12.72
N ILE A 390 -7.39 -18.27 12.68
CA ILE A 390 -7.55 -17.04 13.47
C ILE A 390 -7.52 -17.35 14.96
N GLU A 391 -8.18 -18.44 15.36
CA GLU A 391 -8.32 -18.85 16.76
C GLU A 391 -6.96 -19.24 17.37
N GLU A 392 -6.10 -19.88 16.59
CA GLU A 392 -4.72 -20.18 16.99
C GLU A 392 -3.89 -18.89 17.15
N ASP A 393 -4.02 -17.94 16.22
CA ASP A 393 -3.29 -16.68 16.29
C ASP A 393 -3.73 -15.80 17.46
N GLU A 394 -5.03 -15.74 17.75
CA GLU A 394 -5.56 -15.08 18.95
C GLU A 394 -5.02 -15.73 20.23
N THR A 395 -4.92 -17.07 20.25
CA THR A 395 -4.33 -17.81 21.37
C THR A 395 -2.83 -17.51 21.52
N LEU A 396 -2.10 -17.39 20.41
CA LEU A 396 -0.67 -17.05 20.43
C LEU A 396 -0.42 -15.61 20.89
N LEU A 397 -1.23 -14.64 20.44
CA LEU A 397 -1.10 -13.23 20.85
C LEU A 397 -1.41 -13.00 22.33
N ALA A 398 -2.26 -13.83 22.93
CA ALA A 398 -2.57 -13.80 24.35
C ALA A 398 -1.38 -14.23 25.25
N GLN A 399 -0.32 -14.82 24.68
CA GLN A 399 0.89 -15.16 25.40
C GLN A 399 1.69 -13.90 25.75
N THR A 400 2.20 -13.83 26.97
CA THR A 400 2.92 -12.66 27.50
C THR A 400 4.40 -12.63 27.12
N ASP A 401 4.98 -13.78 26.78
CA ASP A 401 6.41 -14.00 26.52
C ASP A 401 6.74 -14.16 25.03
N LEU A 402 5.86 -13.67 24.15
CA LEU A 402 6.03 -13.76 22.71
C LEU A 402 7.16 -12.84 22.22
N ILE A 403 8.06 -13.38 21.41
CA ILE A 403 9.14 -12.62 20.76
C ILE A 403 8.52 -11.48 19.91
N PRO A 404 9.05 -10.24 19.97
CA PRO A 404 8.45 -9.09 19.30
C PRO A 404 8.17 -9.28 17.81
N ARG A 405 9.15 -9.73 17.01
CA ARG A 405 8.95 -9.99 15.57
C ARG A 405 7.86 -11.03 15.31
N ARG A 406 7.81 -12.08 16.13
CA ARG A 406 6.73 -13.08 16.04
C ARG A 406 5.37 -12.47 16.34
N ARG A 407 5.26 -11.57 17.32
CA ARG A 407 4.03 -10.82 17.58
C ARG A 407 3.59 -10.01 16.36
N MET A 408 4.52 -9.29 15.73
CA MET A 408 4.23 -8.49 14.54
C MET A 408 3.75 -9.36 13.36
N ALA A 409 4.43 -10.47 13.09
CA ALA A 409 4.02 -11.41 12.04
C ALA A 409 2.61 -11.96 12.25
N ILE A 410 2.29 -12.34 13.50
CA ILE A 410 0.95 -12.83 13.85
C ILE A 410 -0.09 -11.73 13.69
N THR A 411 0.23 -10.49 14.04
CA THR A 411 -0.68 -9.34 13.92
C THR A 411 -1.07 -9.10 12.45
N VAL A 412 -0.08 -9.09 11.55
CA VAL A 412 -0.30 -8.93 10.09
C VAL A 412 -1.24 -10.03 9.56
N ARG A 413 -0.85 -11.30 9.70
CA ARG A 413 -1.64 -12.41 9.13
C ARG A 413 -3.01 -12.56 9.79
N LEU A 414 -3.16 -12.19 11.06
CA LEU A 414 -4.46 -12.15 11.73
C LEU A 414 -5.38 -11.06 11.15
N GLY A 415 -4.83 -9.87 10.87
CA GLY A 415 -5.53 -8.78 10.21
C GLY A 415 -6.08 -9.19 8.85
N GLU A 416 -5.21 -9.76 8.01
CA GLU A 416 -5.54 -10.25 6.66
C GLU A 416 -6.62 -11.36 6.70
N LYS A 417 -6.44 -12.38 7.55
CA LYS A 417 -7.44 -13.45 7.72
C LYS A 417 -8.80 -12.93 8.18
N ARG A 418 -8.83 -11.92 9.05
CA ARG A 418 -10.09 -11.32 9.52
C ARG A 418 -10.84 -10.65 8.38
N VAL A 419 -10.12 -9.96 7.47
CA VAL A 419 -10.70 -9.38 6.25
C VAL A 419 -11.32 -10.47 5.38
N LEU A 420 -10.57 -11.54 5.07
CA LEU A 420 -11.07 -12.67 4.27
C LEU A 420 -12.33 -13.32 4.87
N ARG A 421 -12.30 -13.64 6.17
CA ARG A 421 -13.42 -14.28 6.88
C ARG A 421 -14.68 -13.43 6.81
N GLU A 422 -14.53 -12.13 6.97
CA GLU A 422 -15.64 -11.21 7.02
C GLU A 422 -16.23 -10.96 5.62
N ALA A 423 -15.41 -10.71 4.60
CA ALA A 423 -15.87 -10.61 3.22
C ALA A 423 -16.60 -11.89 2.78
N ARG A 424 -16.05 -13.06 3.11
CA ARG A 424 -16.70 -14.35 2.85
C ARG A 424 -18.07 -14.43 3.51
N ARG A 425 -18.20 -13.99 4.77
CA ARG A 425 -19.47 -13.97 5.51
C ARG A 425 -20.50 -13.09 4.80
N GLN A 426 -20.11 -11.93 4.27
CA GLN A 426 -20.99 -11.06 3.51
C GLN A 426 -21.49 -11.72 2.21
N VAL A 427 -20.58 -12.31 1.43
CA VAL A 427 -20.93 -12.98 0.16
C VAL A 427 -21.89 -14.14 0.41
N VAL A 428 -21.61 -15.00 1.40
CA VAL A 428 -22.49 -16.14 1.76
C VAL A 428 -23.84 -15.65 2.29
N GLY A 429 -23.86 -14.56 3.07
CA GLY A 429 -25.10 -13.96 3.56
C GLY A 429 -25.99 -13.41 2.44
N ALA A 430 -25.38 -12.78 1.42
CA ALA A 430 -26.08 -12.25 0.26
C ALA A 430 -26.49 -13.35 -0.75
N PHE A 431 -25.71 -14.42 -0.86
CA PHE A 431 -25.92 -15.55 -1.76
C PHE A 431 -25.84 -16.90 -1.01
N PRO A 432 -26.88 -17.28 -0.26
CA PRO A 432 -26.89 -18.54 0.48
C PRO A 432 -26.80 -19.75 -0.47
N PRO A 433 -26.05 -20.81 -0.11
CA PRO A 433 -25.86 -21.98 -0.98
C PRO A 433 -27.17 -22.69 -1.37
N ASP A 434 -28.22 -22.59 -0.55
CA ASP A 434 -29.53 -23.23 -0.79
C ASP A 434 -30.51 -22.36 -1.62
N ALA A 435 -30.14 -21.13 -1.99
CA ALA A 435 -31.03 -20.24 -2.75
C ALA A 435 -31.28 -20.70 -4.21
N GLU A 436 -30.48 -21.64 -4.72
CA GLU A 436 -30.65 -22.24 -6.05
C GLU A 436 -31.90 -23.13 -6.16
N GLU A 437 -32.40 -23.72 -5.06
CA GLU A 437 -33.56 -24.61 -5.12
C GLU A 437 -34.90 -23.85 -5.17
N GLU A 438 -35.02 -22.70 -4.51
CA GLU A 438 -36.27 -21.93 -4.53
C GLU A 438 -36.49 -21.17 -5.85
N GLY A 439 -35.42 -20.74 -6.53
CA GLY A 439 -35.50 -20.02 -7.81
C GLY A 439 -36.08 -20.86 -8.95
N LYS A 440 -35.64 -22.12 -9.06
CA LYS A 440 -36.15 -23.09 -10.05
C LYS A 440 -37.62 -23.45 -9.81
N SER A 441 -38.08 -23.43 -8.55
CA SER A 441 -39.50 -23.67 -8.22
C SER A 441 -40.42 -22.51 -8.68
N LYS A 442 -39.95 -21.26 -8.59
CA LYS A 442 -40.70 -20.07 -9.03
C LYS A 442 -40.72 -19.91 -10.55
N GLU A 443 -39.64 -20.26 -11.26
CA GLU A 443 -39.60 -20.26 -12.73
C GLU A 443 -40.51 -21.35 -13.34
N ASN A 444 -40.50 -22.56 -12.78
CA ASN A 444 -41.41 -23.62 -13.22
C ASN A 444 -42.88 -23.27 -12.97
N SER A 445 -43.20 -22.56 -11.88
CA SER A 445 -44.58 -22.10 -11.61
C SER A 445 -45.07 -21.03 -12.61
N LYS A 446 -44.17 -20.20 -13.15
CA LYS A 446 -44.49 -19.19 -14.18
C LYS A 446 -44.60 -19.83 -15.57
N ALA A 447 -43.80 -20.85 -15.88
CA ALA A 447 -43.89 -21.60 -17.13
C ALA A 447 -45.20 -22.38 -17.24
N ASP A 448 -45.68 -22.99 -16.15
CA ASP A 448 -46.96 -23.74 -16.14
C ASP A 448 -48.19 -22.84 -16.24
N LYS A 449 -48.16 -21.62 -15.67
CA LYS A 449 -49.23 -20.64 -15.86
C LYS A 449 -49.32 -20.12 -17.31
N LYS A 450 -48.18 -20.03 -18.02
CA LYS A 450 -48.15 -19.60 -19.42
C LYS A 450 -48.66 -20.70 -20.38
N ARG A 451 -48.44 -21.98 -20.07
CA ARG A 451 -48.97 -23.11 -20.86
C ARG A 451 -50.48 -23.27 -20.74
N LYS A 452 -51.09 -22.97 -19.59
CA LYS A 452 -52.55 -23.06 -19.40
C LYS A 452 -53.36 -21.97 -20.10
N ALA A 453 -52.75 -20.81 -20.40
CA ALA A 453 -53.42 -19.70 -21.09
C ALA A 453 -53.39 -19.79 -22.63
N GLY A 454 -52.54 -20.66 -23.20
CA GLY A 454 -52.39 -20.82 -24.65
C GLY A 454 -53.35 -21.81 -25.32
N ALA A 455 -54.10 -22.59 -24.54
CA ALA A 455 -54.92 -23.69 -25.05
C ALA A 455 -56.38 -23.31 -25.42
N ASP A 456 -56.82 -22.08 -25.17
CA ASP A 456 -58.25 -21.71 -25.27
C ASP A 456 -58.59 -20.72 -26.41
N LYS A 457 -57.72 -20.58 -27.41
CA LYS A 457 -58.02 -19.77 -28.62
C LYS A 457 -57.62 -20.49 -29.89
N GLY A 458 -58.51 -21.34 -30.38
CA GLY A 458 -58.33 -22.03 -31.65
C GLY A 458 -59.60 -22.66 -32.23
N SER A 459 -60.63 -21.88 -32.56
CA SER A 459 -61.50 -22.19 -33.71
C SER A 459 -62.34 -20.99 -34.16
N SER A 460 -62.02 -20.42 -35.33
CA SER A 460 -62.95 -20.33 -36.48
C SER A 460 -62.28 -19.59 -37.65
N SER A 461 -62.04 -20.34 -38.72
CA SER A 461 -61.98 -19.85 -40.11
C SER A 461 -63.42 -19.92 -40.64
N ARG A 462 -63.94 -19.19 -41.64
CA ARG A 462 -63.39 -18.66 -42.89
C ARG A 462 -64.59 -17.99 -43.58
N GLU A 463 -64.42 -16.88 -44.29
CA GLU A 463 -64.88 -16.68 -45.69
C GLU A 463 -64.71 -15.21 -46.10
N GLY A 464 -64.09 -15.00 -47.26
CA GLY A 464 -63.81 -13.68 -47.80
C GLY A 464 -64.72 -13.32 -48.98
N LYS A 465 -64.74 -12.04 -49.33
CA LYS A 465 -64.81 -11.60 -50.73
C LYS A 465 -64.39 -10.13 -50.86
N LYS A 466 -63.44 -9.92 -51.78
CA LYS A 466 -62.96 -8.63 -52.31
C LYS A 466 -64.11 -7.82 -52.92
N PHE A 467 -64.09 -6.50 -52.79
CA PHE A 467 -64.43 -5.60 -53.90
C PHE A 467 -63.66 -4.27 -53.85
N LYS A 468 -63.22 -3.87 -55.06
CA LYS A 468 -62.54 -2.64 -55.49
C LYS A 468 -63.33 -1.36 -55.10
N LYS A 469 -62.66 -0.25 -54.78
CA LYS A 469 -62.22 0.85 -55.68
C LYS A 469 -61.95 2.14 -54.86
N SER A 470 -61.08 2.96 -55.44
CA SER A 470 -60.53 4.26 -55.06
C SER A 470 -61.51 5.41 -54.74
N LYS A 471 -61.22 6.14 -53.64
CA LYS A 471 -61.12 7.62 -53.42
C LYS A 471 -62.27 8.57 -53.84
N PRO A 472 -62.36 9.81 -53.28
CA PRO A 472 -61.37 10.58 -52.51
C PRO A 472 -61.41 10.36 -51.00
#